data_AF-A0A8X6UNJ1-F1
#
_entry.id   AF-A0A8X6UNJ1-F1
#
_cell.length_a   1.000
_cell.length_b   1.000
_cell.length_c   1.000
_cell.angle_alpha   90.00
_cell.angle_beta   90.00
_cell.angle_gamma   90.00
#
_symmetry.space_group_name_H-M   'P 1'
#
loop_
_entity.id
_entity.type
_entity.pdbx_description
1 polymer ?
#
loop_
_entity_poly.entity_id
_entity_poly.type
_entity_poly.pdbx_seq_one_letter_code
_entity_poly.pdbx_strand_id
1 'polypeptide(L)'
;MCGYYRHLIPDYATKVHILNLSSNSRTFTWTSEHQEKFQELQRTFFTKPFIVQTDWTNQFFLNADGSHIAIAGILMQKQDDGELQPISYYSRTLTATESRYPANKIELLAIHNSVKYFREICKEENSQSFQIT
;
A
#
# COMPACT_ATOMS: atom_id res chain seq x y z
N MET A 1 -3.80 8.06 0.64
CA MET A 1 -3.36 6.75 0.09
C MET A 1 -3.89 6.44 -1.31
N CYS A 2 -5.21 6.42 -1.59
CA CYS A 2 -5.71 6.07 -2.94
C CYS A 2 -5.09 6.89 -4.10
N GLY A 3 -4.73 8.15 -3.86
CA GLY A 3 -4.08 8.99 -4.89
C GLY A 3 -2.74 8.48 -5.38
N TYR A 4 -2.02 7.65 -4.61
CA TYR A 4 -0.76 7.04 -5.04
C TYR A 4 -0.98 6.09 -6.22
N TYR A 5 -2.06 5.30 -6.17
CA TYR A 5 -2.42 4.32 -7.19
C TYR A 5 -3.26 4.89 -8.34
N ARG A 6 -3.36 6.22 -8.47
CA ARG A 6 -4.18 6.88 -9.51
C ARG A 6 -3.81 6.45 -10.93
N HIS A 7 -2.55 6.12 -11.18
CA HIS A 7 -2.03 5.69 -12.48
C HIS A 7 -2.53 4.29 -12.87
N LEU A 8 -2.92 3.47 -11.90
CA LEU A 8 -3.45 2.13 -12.13
C LEU A 8 -4.96 2.13 -12.42
N ILE A 9 -5.63 3.28 -12.25
CA ILE A 9 -7.08 3.40 -12.30
C ILE A 9 -7.48 4.29 -13.49
N PRO A 10 -8.17 3.73 -14.49
CA PRO A 10 -8.69 4.53 -15.59
C PRO A 10 -9.72 5.54 -15.06
N ASP A 11 -9.65 6.77 -15.57
CA ASP A 11 -10.55 7.87 -15.22
C ASP A 11 -10.62 8.20 -13.72
N TYR A 12 -9.51 7.99 -12.98
CA TYR A 12 -9.43 8.24 -11.54
C TYR A 12 -9.98 9.60 -11.12
N ALA A 13 -9.62 10.66 -11.85
CA ALA A 13 -10.06 12.02 -11.53
C ALA A 13 -11.59 12.14 -11.56
N THR A 14 -12.24 11.55 -12.55
CA THR A 14 -13.70 11.54 -12.69
C THR A 14 -14.36 10.74 -11.56
N LYS A 15 -13.78 9.57 -11.22
CA LYS A 15 -14.32 8.71 -10.15
C LYS A 15 -14.19 9.33 -8.75
N VAL A 16 -13.12 10.07 -8.50
CA VAL A 16 -12.85 10.69 -7.19
C VAL A 16 -13.39 12.11 -7.07
N HIS A 17 -13.74 12.79 -8.16
CA HIS A 17 -14.26 14.15 -8.15
C HIS A 17 -15.41 14.33 -7.14
N ILE A 18 -16.37 13.39 -7.15
CA ILE A 18 -17.53 13.41 -6.26
C ILE A 18 -17.19 13.00 -4.81
N LEU A 19 -16.09 12.28 -4.61
CA LEU A 19 -15.59 11.88 -3.28
C LEU A 19 -14.75 12.98 -2.62
N ASN A 20 -14.49 14.09 -3.31
CA ASN A 20 -13.71 15.21 -2.79
C ASN A 20 -14.56 16.09 -1.86
N LEU A 21 -14.88 15.55 -0.68
CA LEU A 21 -15.74 16.16 0.33
C LEU A 21 -15.00 17.10 1.28
N SER A 22 -13.67 17.26 1.14
CA SER A 22 -12.89 18.16 1.98
C SER A 22 -12.99 19.61 1.49
N SER A 23 -13.99 20.34 1.94
CA SER A 23 -13.98 21.81 1.93
C SER A 23 -14.06 22.28 3.38
N ASN A 24 -13.14 23.15 3.80
CA ASN A 24 -13.11 23.74 5.14
C ASN A 24 -14.40 24.52 5.51
N SER A 25 -15.29 24.75 4.54
CA SER A 25 -16.54 25.52 4.66
C SER A 25 -17.82 24.70 4.48
N ARG A 26 -17.75 23.39 4.20
CA ARG A 26 -18.96 22.57 3.94
C ARG A 26 -19.12 21.48 4.98
N THR A 27 -20.34 21.32 5.46
CA THR A 27 -20.75 20.17 6.28
C THR A 27 -20.54 18.90 5.47
N PHE A 28 -19.78 17.96 6.04
CA PHE A 28 -19.56 16.66 5.40
C PHE A 28 -20.87 15.89 5.37
N THR A 29 -21.43 15.68 4.18
CA THR A 29 -22.65 14.89 3.98
C THR A 29 -22.33 13.69 3.10
N TRP A 30 -22.39 12.50 3.68
CA TRP A 30 -22.28 11.25 2.93
C TRP A 30 -23.63 10.89 2.32
N THR A 31 -23.72 10.86 0.99
CA THR A 31 -24.95 10.55 0.26
C THR A 31 -24.87 9.16 -0.34
N SER A 32 -26.00 8.62 -0.80
CA SER A 32 -26.03 7.34 -1.52
C SER A 32 -25.16 7.35 -2.78
N GLU A 33 -25.07 8.51 -3.45
CA GLU A 33 -24.21 8.69 -4.63
C GLU A 33 -22.72 8.59 -4.28
N HIS A 34 -22.30 9.16 -3.14
CA HIS A 34 -20.93 9.00 -2.62
C HIS A 34 -20.64 7.52 -2.32
N GLN A 35 -21.61 6.81 -1.73
CA GLN A 35 -21.46 5.39 -1.41
C GLN A 35 -21.31 4.53 -2.68
N GLU A 36 -22.12 4.78 -3.70
CA GLU A 36 -22.05 4.05 -4.96
C GLU A 36 -20.70 4.27 -5.66
N LYS A 37 -20.24 5.51 -5.73
CA LYS A 37 -18.96 5.86 -6.35
C LYS A 37 -17.76 5.32 -5.57
N PHE A 38 -17.85 5.30 -4.25
CA PHE A 38 -16.86 4.65 -3.40
C PHE A 38 -16.79 3.14 -3.66
N GLN A 39 -17.94 2.46 -3.76
CA GLN A 39 -18.00 1.03 -4.09
C GLN A 39 -17.51 0.74 -5.52
N GLU A 40 -17.81 1.61 -6.49
CA GLU A 40 -17.28 1.51 -7.85
C GLU A 40 -15.75 1.61 -7.86
N LEU A 41 -15.19 2.54 -7.08
CA LEU A 41 -13.75 2.69 -6.91
C LEU A 41 -13.16 1.44 -6.27
N GLN A 42 -13.76 0.93 -5.19
CA GLN A 42 -13.35 -0.32 -4.55
C GLN A 42 -13.34 -1.49 -5.54
N ARG A 43 -14.41 -1.68 -6.31
CA ARG A 43 -14.48 -2.76 -7.33
C ARG A 43 -13.34 -2.62 -8.34
N THR A 44 -13.09 -1.41 -8.85
CA THR A 44 -11.97 -1.17 -9.77
C THR A 44 -10.62 -1.55 -9.14
N PHE A 45 -10.46 -1.30 -7.84
CA PHE A 45 -9.30 -1.70 -7.04
C PHE A 45 -9.19 -3.20 -6.72
N PHE A 46 -10.25 -3.99 -6.87
CA PHE A 46 -10.20 -5.43 -6.56
C PHE A 46 -10.31 -6.33 -7.80
N THR A 47 -10.75 -5.79 -8.94
CA THR A 47 -10.90 -6.56 -10.19
C THR A 47 -9.58 -6.76 -10.94
N LYS A 48 -8.62 -5.82 -10.85
CA LYS A 48 -7.30 -5.95 -11.48
C LYS A 48 -6.33 -6.62 -10.50
N PRO A 49 -5.48 -7.58 -10.93
CA PRO A 49 -4.42 -8.06 -10.05
C PRO A 49 -3.44 -6.90 -9.81
N PHE A 50 -3.46 -6.34 -8.60
CA PHE A 50 -2.48 -5.33 -8.16
C PHE A 50 -1.15 -5.96 -7.77
N ILE A 51 -1.13 -7.28 -7.59
CA ILE A 51 0.05 -8.02 -7.18
C ILE A 51 0.60 -8.74 -8.41
N VAL A 52 1.83 -8.37 -8.78
CA VAL A 52 2.57 -9.02 -9.86
C VAL A 52 3.41 -10.15 -9.28
N GLN A 53 3.67 -11.17 -10.10
CA GLN A 53 4.63 -12.20 -9.77
C GLN A 53 6.00 -11.58 -9.50
N THR A 54 6.63 -12.01 -8.41
CA THR A 54 7.95 -11.55 -8.00
C THR A 54 9.03 -12.07 -8.95
N ASP A 55 9.88 -11.18 -9.45
CA ASP A 55 11.12 -11.56 -10.15
C ASP A 55 12.30 -11.43 -9.19
N TRP A 56 12.87 -12.54 -8.72
CA TRP A 56 13.94 -12.47 -7.72
C TRP A 56 15.26 -11.86 -8.23
N THR A 57 15.38 -11.60 -9.55
CA THR A 57 16.58 -11.01 -10.15
C THR A 57 16.57 -9.49 -10.20
N ASN A 58 15.40 -8.86 -10.10
CA ASN A 58 15.26 -7.41 -10.18
C ASN A 58 15.30 -6.73 -8.81
N GLN A 59 15.67 -5.44 -8.80
CA GLN A 59 15.75 -4.65 -7.57
C GLN A 59 14.37 -4.44 -6.92
N PHE A 60 14.32 -4.62 -5.60
CA PHE A 60 13.15 -4.33 -4.79
C PHE A 60 13.16 -2.88 -4.27
N PHE A 61 11.99 -2.29 -4.18
CA PHE A 61 11.74 -0.97 -3.62
C PHE A 61 10.80 -1.08 -2.42
N LEU A 62 11.19 -0.50 -1.29
CA LEU A 62 10.38 -0.49 -0.08
C LEU A 62 9.88 0.93 0.20
N ASN A 63 8.55 1.09 0.22
CA ASN A 63 7.92 2.26 0.80
C ASN A 63 7.36 1.89 2.17
N ALA A 64 7.68 2.66 3.21
CA ALA A 64 7.10 2.50 4.52
C ALA A 64 6.53 3.84 5.00
N ASP A 65 5.45 3.78 5.74
CA ASP A 65 4.75 4.95 6.28
C ASP A 65 4.14 4.58 7.64
N GLY A 66 4.02 5.56 8.52
CA GLY A 66 3.58 5.35 9.88
C GLY A 66 2.67 6.46 10.40
N SER A 67 1.67 6.05 11.17
CA SER A 67 0.76 6.94 11.88
C SER A 67 0.73 6.58 13.36
N HIS A 68 0.13 7.44 14.19
CA HIS A 68 -0.12 7.14 15.61
C HIS A 68 -1.07 5.95 15.83
N ILE A 69 -1.68 5.40 14.78
CA ILE A 69 -2.60 4.27 14.84
C ILE A 69 -1.89 2.98 14.38
N ALA A 70 -1.22 3.03 13.23
CA ALA A 70 -0.65 1.88 12.57
C ALA A 70 0.56 2.25 11.72
N ILE A 71 1.42 1.26 11.47
CA ILE A 71 2.52 1.32 10.53
C ILE A 71 2.24 0.41 9.34
N ALA A 72 2.77 0.77 8.18
CA ALA A 72 2.63 0.00 6.95
C ALA A 72 3.92 0.03 6.13
N GLY A 73 4.08 -1.00 5.29
CA GLY A 73 5.11 -1.08 4.27
C GLY A 73 4.61 -1.77 3.02
N ILE A 74 5.12 -1.36 1.88
CA ILE A 74 4.79 -1.89 0.57
C ILE A 74 6.10 -2.24 -0.11
N LEU A 75 6.27 -3.52 -0.42
CA LEU A 75 7.35 -4.01 -1.26
C LEU A 75 6.91 -3.93 -2.72
N MET A 76 7.72 -3.32 -3.56
CA MET A 76 7.42 -3.09 -4.98
C MET A 76 8.59 -3.50 -5.85
N GLN A 77 8.28 -3.76 -7.12
CA GLN A 77 9.26 -3.99 -8.17
C GLN A 77 8.97 -3.17 -9.40
N LYS A 78 10.04 -2.82 -10.10
CA LYS A 78 9.94 -2.32 -11.46
C LYS A 78 9.66 -3.49 -12.39
N GLN A 79 8.58 -3.41 -13.15
CA GLN A 79 8.21 -4.41 -14.17
C GLN A 79 8.88 -4.08 -15.51
N ASP A 80 8.71 -4.96 -16.51
CA ASP A 80 9.28 -4.80 -17.86
C ASP A 80 8.86 -3.50 -18.55
N ASP A 81 7.65 -3.00 -18.24
CA ASP A 81 7.12 -1.72 -18.72
C ASP A 81 7.78 -0.49 -18.05
N GLY A 82 8.62 -0.73 -17.04
CA GLY A 82 9.30 0.28 -16.26
C GLY A 82 8.47 0.89 -15.12
N GLU A 83 7.25 0.42 -14.89
CA GLU A 83 6.38 0.90 -13.82
C GLU A 83 6.64 0.15 -12.50
N LEU A 84 6.53 0.87 -11.38
CA LEU A 84 6.67 0.31 -10.04
C LEU A 84 5.34 -0.32 -9.62
N GLN A 85 5.32 -1.64 -9.52
CA GLN A 85 4.14 -2.40 -9.12
C GLN A 85 4.36 -3.08 -7.76
N PRO A 86 3.33 -3.10 -6.89
CA PRO A 86 3.45 -3.71 -5.58
C PRO A 86 3.45 -5.24 -5.67
N ILE A 87 4.29 -5.85 -4.87
CA ILE A 87 4.48 -7.31 -4.76
C ILE A 87 3.85 -7.81 -3.46
N SER A 88 4.08 -7.11 -2.36
CA SER A 88 3.62 -7.53 -1.05
C SER A 88 3.37 -6.34 -0.14
N TYR A 89 2.43 -6.52 0.79
CA TYR A 89 1.99 -5.51 1.73
C TYR A 89 2.23 -6.00 3.16
N TYR A 90 2.66 -5.08 4.01
CA TYR A 90 2.81 -5.27 5.43
C TYR A 90 2.06 -4.16 6.15
N SER A 91 1.30 -4.50 7.18
CA SER A 91 0.74 -3.51 8.09
C SER A 91 0.55 -4.10 9.48
N ARG A 92 0.66 -3.25 10.50
CA ARG A 92 0.25 -3.60 11.86
C ARG A 92 -0.19 -2.37 12.65
N THR A 93 -1.13 -2.59 13.56
CA THR A 93 -1.53 -1.60 14.54
C THR A 93 -0.43 -1.40 15.57
N LEU A 94 -0.22 -0.16 16.00
CA LEU A 94 0.72 0.17 17.07
C LEU A 94 0.14 -0.19 18.43
N THR A 95 1.01 -0.61 19.35
CA THR A 95 0.64 -0.76 20.76
C THR A 95 0.42 0.61 21.41
N ALA A 96 -0.25 0.64 22.57
CA ALA A 96 -0.49 1.87 23.33
C ALA A 96 0.81 2.62 23.73
N THR A 97 1.94 1.90 23.80
CA THR A 97 3.25 2.47 24.06
C THR A 97 3.86 3.07 22.79
N GLU A 98 3.80 2.33 21.68
CA GLU A 98 4.37 2.78 20.40
C GLU A 98 3.59 3.95 19.78
N SER A 99 2.28 4.02 19.99
CA SER A 99 1.46 5.13 19.49
C SER A 99 1.84 6.48 20.10
N ARG A 100 2.50 6.48 21.27
CA ARG A 100 3.00 7.68 21.96
C ARG A 100 4.38 8.12 21.48
N TYR A 101 4.99 7.38 20.55
CA TYR A 101 6.27 7.79 19.98
C TYR A 101 6.11 9.07 19.14
N PRO A 102 7.13 9.93 19.09
CA PRO A 102 7.17 11.04 18.15
C PRO A 102 7.18 10.51 16.71
N ALA A 103 6.66 11.30 15.77
CA ALA A 103 6.46 10.90 14.38
C ALA A 103 7.73 10.29 13.74
N ASN A 104 8.90 10.89 13.95
CA ASN A 104 10.17 10.36 13.45
C ASN A 104 10.49 8.93 13.92
N LYS A 105 10.15 8.59 15.17
CA LYS A 105 10.31 7.22 15.69
C LYS A 105 9.28 6.27 15.11
N ILE A 106 8.06 6.74 14.83
CA ILE A 106 7.03 5.95 14.17
C ILE A 106 7.45 5.62 12.73
N GLU A 107 7.99 6.59 11.99
CA GLU A 107 8.53 6.37 10.64
C GLU A 107 9.67 5.34 10.64
N LEU A 108 10.63 5.50 11.56
CA LEU A 108 11.72 4.55 11.70
C LEU A 108 11.23 3.15 12.08
N LEU A 109 10.20 3.07 12.95
CA LEU A 109 9.58 1.81 13.34
C LEU A 109 8.89 1.15 12.15
N ALA A 110 8.21 1.92 11.30
CA ALA A 110 7.62 1.45 10.05
C ALA A 110 8.69 0.80 9.17
N ILE A 111 9.76 1.53 8.85
CA ILE A 111 10.88 1.05 8.04
C ILE A 111 11.47 -0.24 8.63
N HIS A 112 11.83 -0.24 9.92
CA HIS A 112 12.46 -1.38 10.57
C HIS A 112 11.57 -2.63 10.53
N ASN A 113 10.28 -2.51 10.84
CA ASN A 113 9.38 -3.65 10.86
C ASN A 113 9.11 -4.17 9.45
N SER A 114 8.93 -3.29 8.48
CA SER A 114 8.76 -3.66 7.08
C SER A 114 9.98 -4.39 6.53
N VAL A 115 11.20 -3.88 6.77
CA VAL A 115 12.44 -4.56 6.37
C VAL A 115 12.54 -5.94 7.02
N LYS A 116 12.26 -6.05 8.32
CA LYS A 116 12.28 -7.33 9.03
C LYS A 116 11.30 -8.33 8.43
N TYR A 117 10.07 -7.90 8.15
CA TYR A 117 9.03 -8.75 7.57
C TYR A 117 9.40 -9.21 6.15
N PHE A 118 9.77 -8.29 5.27
CA PHE A 118 10.10 -8.63 3.89
C PHE A 118 11.41 -9.41 3.76
N ARG A 119 12.37 -9.22 4.67
CA ARG A 119 13.60 -10.02 4.68
C ARG A 119 13.32 -11.51 4.87
N GLU A 120 12.38 -11.88 5.73
CA GLU A 120 12.03 -13.29 5.93
C GLU A 120 11.34 -13.87 4.70
N ILE A 121 10.42 -13.12 4.08
CA ILE A 121 9.80 -13.51 2.79
C ILE A 121 10.85 -13.74 1.70
N CYS A 122 11.84 -12.85 1.58
CA CYS A 122 12.90 -12.98 0.57
C CYS A 122 13.86 -14.15 0.83
N LYS A 123 13.97 -14.64 2.08
CA LYS A 123 14.82 -15.80 2.42
C LYS A 123 14.11 -17.12 2.17
N GLU A 124 12.83 -17.21 2.48
CA GLU A 124 12.03 -18.43 2.28
C GLU A 124 12.00 -18.84 0.80
N GLU A 125 11.97 -17.86 -0.11
CA GLU A 125 11.92 -18.10 -1.55
C GLU A 125 13.30 -18.39 -2.18
N ASN A 126 14.38 -17.81 -1.65
CA ASN A 126 15.76 -18.26 -1.97
C ASN A 126 16.08 -19.68 -1.45
N SER A 127 15.20 -20.25 -0.62
CA SER A 127 15.30 -21.63 -0.16
C SER A 127 14.50 -22.60 -1.06
N GLN A 128 13.62 -22.11 -1.93
CA GLN A 128 12.88 -22.94 -2.89
C GLN A 128 13.68 -23.31 -4.15
N SER A 129 14.91 -22.78 -4.30
CA SER A 129 15.89 -23.22 -5.30
C SER A 129 16.85 -24.31 -4.79
N PHE A 130 16.51 -25.03 -3.72
CA PHE A 130 17.13 -26.32 -3.42
C PHE A 130 16.33 -27.45 -4.06
N GLN A 131 16.63 -27.72 -5.34
CA GLN A 131 16.48 -29.09 -5.83
C GLN A 131 17.61 -29.93 -5.22
N ILE A 132 17.25 -30.81 -4.30
CA ILE A 132 17.99 -32.05 -4.10
C ILE A 132 17.23 -33.11 -4.90
N THR A 133 17.99 -33.84 -5.70
CA THR A 133 17.63 -34.89 -6.67
C THR A 133 16.40 -35.73 -6.32
#